data_AF-A0A6B0XTD5-F1
#
_entry.id   AF-A0A6B0XTD5-F1
#
_cell.length_a   1.000
_cell.length_b   1.000
_cell.length_c   1.000
_cell.angle_alpha   90.00
_cell.angle_beta   90.00
_cell.angle_gamma   90.00
#
_symmetry.space_group_name_H-M   'P 1'
#
loop_
_entity.id
_entity.type
_entity.pdbx_description
1 polymer ?
#
loop_
_entity_poly.entity_id
_entity_poly.type
_entity_poly.pdbx_seq_one_letter_code
_entity_poly.pdbx_strand_id
1 'polypeptide(L)'
;MKNFLPFVFALGTALCWGLYGPVLGRARLVDETMSPFKPYVGIGIAYLVIAIVGGLIGMRVMGDSFEPTGPSGIWGLYAGTLGALGALSLTLAMFSGGARIPYAVMPVVFGGAVTVTALFTLYRGRGQLEVSPLLWVGIGGMLISVILITTNTPHPGPPGGGHGEQATVSEGESETGQ
;
A
#
# COMPACT_ATOMS: atom_id res chain seq x y z
N MET A 1 34.26 1.36 -0.39
CA MET A 1 33.39 0.18 -0.16
C MET A 1 31.96 0.58 -0.47
N LYS A 2 31.22 -0.21 -1.25
CA LYS A 2 29.85 0.13 -1.67
C LYS A 2 28.91 -0.03 -0.47
N ASN A 3 28.28 1.05 -0.02
CA ASN A 3 27.37 1.00 1.13
C ASN A 3 26.03 0.42 0.69
N PHE A 4 25.80 -0.87 0.94
CA PHE A 4 24.56 -1.57 0.56
C PHE A 4 23.40 -1.31 1.53
N LEU A 5 23.67 -0.67 2.67
CA LEU A 5 22.70 -0.47 3.74
C LEU A 5 21.42 0.26 3.30
N PRO A 6 21.45 1.31 2.45
CA PRO A 6 20.24 1.95 1.95
C PRO A 6 19.33 1.01 1.15
N PHE A 7 19.90 0.07 0.40
CA PHE A 7 19.12 -0.91 -0.36
C PHE A 7 18.39 -1.88 0.56
N VAL A 8 19.02 -2.28 1.67
CA VAL A 8 18.38 -3.13 2.69
C VAL A 8 17.17 -2.42 3.29
N PHE A 9 17.30 -1.14 3.66
CA PHE A 9 16.18 -0.35 4.17
C PHE A 9 15.08 -0.11 3.12
N ALA A 10 15.46 0.07 1.85
CA ALA A 10 14.50 0.18 0.75
C ALA A 10 13.70 -1.12 0.56
N LEU A 11 14.36 -2.28 0.62
CA LEU A 11 13.68 -3.59 0.55
C LEU A 11 12.77 -3.82 1.76
N GLY A 12 13.20 -3.44 2.96
CA GLY A 12 12.35 -3.48 4.15
C GLY A 12 11.11 -2.60 4.01
N THR A 13 11.27 -1.40 3.43
CA THR A 13 10.16 -0.50 3.11
C THR A 13 9.19 -1.15 2.12
N ALA A 14 9.71 -1.73 1.04
CA ALA A 14 8.89 -2.44 0.06
C ALA A 14 8.12 -3.62 0.66
N LEU A 15 8.74 -4.36 1.58
CA LEU A 15 8.10 -5.48 2.29
C LEU A 15 6.96 -4.99 3.20
N CYS A 16 7.20 -3.97 4.02
CA CYS A 16 6.18 -3.41 4.91
C CYS A 16 4.98 -2.87 4.14
N TRP A 17 5.22 -2.11 3.06
CA TRP A 17 4.15 -1.55 2.23
C TRP A 17 3.47 -2.60 1.35
N GLY A 18 4.17 -3.64 0.91
CA GLY A 18 3.58 -4.77 0.19
C GLY A 18 2.60 -5.57 1.06
N LEU A 19 2.95 -5.80 2.33
CA LEU A 19 2.10 -6.51 3.29
C LEU A 19 0.97 -5.64 3.87
N TYR A 20 1.10 -4.31 3.81
CA TYR A 20 0.10 -3.37 4.31
C TYR A 20 -1.29 -3.61 3.68
N GLY A 21 -1.37 -3.75 2.36
CA GLY A 21 -2.64 -3.95 1.64
C GLY A 21 -3.45 -5.16 2.14
N PRO A 22 -2.86 -6.37 2.16
CA PRO A 22 -3.49 -7.57 2.72
C PRO A 22 -3.87 -7.47 4.20
N VAL A 23 -2.99 -6.91 5.04
CA VAL A 23 -3.26 -6.74 6.48
C VAL A 23 -4.43 -5.78 6.70
N LEU A 24 -4.48 -4.66 5.97
CA LEU A 24 -5.59 -3.71 6.03
C LEU A 24 -6.88 -4.31 5.47
N GLY A 25 -6.79 -5.09 4.39
CA GLY A 25 -7.93 -5.84 3.86
C GLY A 25 -8.53 -6.76 4.91
N ARG A 26 -7.68 -7.53 5.61
CA ARG A 26 -8.11 -8.39 6.72
C ARG A 26 -8.75 -7.61 7.86
N ALA A 27 -8.16 -6.47 8.26
CA ALA A 27 -8.73 -5.63 9.33
C ALA A 27 -10.15 -5.14 9.02
N ARG A 28 -10.54 -5.05 7.73
CA ARG A 28 -11.89 -4.68 7.30
C ARG A 28 -12.85 -5.87 7.20
N LEU A 29 -12.34 -7.07 6.92
CA LEU A 29 -13.14 -8.30 6.81
C LEU A 29 -13.52 -8.89 8.18
N VAL A 30 -12.75 -8.59 9.23
CA VAL A 30 -13.02 -9.09 10.59
C VAL A 30 -14.35 -8.56 11.15
N ASP A 31 -14.78 -7.38 10.72
CA ASP A 31 -16.07 -6.81 11.11
C ASP A 31 -16.62 -5.93 9.98
N GLU A 32 -17.42 -6.57 9.12
CA GLU A 32 -17.99 -5.98 7.90
C GLU A 32 -18.97 -4.83 8.20
N THR A 33 -19.44 -4.69 9.44
CA THR A 33 -20.36 -3.63 9.86
C THR A 33 -19.63 -2.34 10.29
N MET A 34 -18.29 -2.34 10.31
CA MET A 34 -17.49 -1.22 10.80
C MET A 34 -17.28 -0.12 9.77
N SER A 35 -17.32 1.13 10.27
CA SER A 35 -16.84 2.29 9.52
C SER A 35 -15.39 2.13 9.07
N PRO A 36 -15.04 2.53 7.83
CA PRO A 36 -13.68 2.41 7.29
C PRO A 36 -12.64 3.22 8.05
N PHE A 37 -13.07 4.16 8.89
CA PHE A 37 -12.22 5.02 9.69
C PHE A 37 -11.67 4.35 10.95
N LYS A 38 -12.28 3.27 11.45
CA LYS A 38 -11.73 2.54 12.62
C LYS A 38 -10.31 2.01 12.38
N PRO A 39 -10.04 1.23 11.32
CA PRO A 39 -8.67 0.82 11.00
C PRO A 39 -7.79 2.02 10.62
N TYR A 40 -8.35 3.10 10.05
CA TYR A 40 -7.60 4.33 9.74
C TYR A 40 -7.08 5.03 11.00
N VAL A 41 -7.89 5.12 12.06
CA VAL A 41 -7.43 5.64 13.36
C VAL A 41 -6.30 4.77 13.93
N GLY A 42 -6.41 3.44 13.81
CA GLY A 42 -5.34 2.52 14.20
C GLY A 42 -4.02 2.78 13.44
N ILE A 43 -4.09 2.99 12.12
CA ILE A 43 -2.94 3.40 11.30
C ILE A 43 -2.37 4.73 11.79
N GLY A 44 -3.22 5.71 12.08
CA GLY A 44 -2.80 7.02 12.60
C GLY A 44 -2.05 6.93 13.92
N ILE A 45 -2.53 6.10 14.87
CA ILE A 45 -1.85 5.86 16.14
C ILE A 45 -0.48 5.22 15.91
N ALA A 46 -0.40 4.20 15.06
CA ALA A 46 0.86 3.55 14.73
C ALA A 46 1.86 4.55 14.12
N TYR A 47 1.40 5.43 13.22
CA TYR A 47 2.24 6.46 12.62
C TYR A 47 2.73 7.47 13.65
N LEU A 48 1.85 7.94 14.55
CA LEU A 48 2.23 8.87 15.61
C LEU A 48 3.31 8.28 16.50
N VAL A 49 3.11 7.04 16.98
CA VAL A 49 4.05 6.37 17.87
C VAL A 49 5.38 6.12 17.17
N ILE A 50 5.37 5.49 15.99
CA ILE A 50 6.61 5.12 15.29
C ILE A 50 7.36 6.35 14.78
N ALA A 51 6.66 7.34 14.22
CA ALA A 51 7.31 8.54 13.69
C ALA A 51 7.92 9.40 14.81
N ILE A 52 7.21 9.62 15.92
CA ILE A 52 7.74 10.42 17.03
C ILE A 52 8.82 9.65 17.77
N VAL A 53 8.54 8.43 18.23
CA VAL A 53 9.49 7.68 19.05
C VAL A 53 10.71 7.28 18.22
N GLY A 54 10.51 6.76 17.01
CA GLY A 54 11.60 6.38 16.11
C GLY A 54 12.44 7.59 15.68
N GLY A 55 11.79 8.72 15.38
CA GLY A 55 12.48 9.99 15.08
C GLY A 55 13.35 10.44 16.24
N LEU A 56 12.79 10.53 17.46
CA LEU A 56 13.52 10.95 18.66
C LEU A 56 14.69 10.02 19.00
N ILE A 57 14.53 8.70 18.83
CA ILE A 57 15.63 7.74 18.99
C ILE A 57 16.72 8.01 17.95
N GLY A 58 16.34 8.18 16.68
CA GLY A 58 17.29 8.48 15.60
C GLY A 58 18.07 9.76 15.86
N MET A 59 17.40 10.82 16.30
CA MET A 59 18.03 12.08 16.69
C MET A 59 19.00 11.90 17.86
N ARG A 60 18.61 11.13 18.87
CA ARG A 60 19.46 10.84 20.02
C ARG A 60 20.72 10.05 19.65
N VAL A 61 20.61 9.11 18.71
CA VAL A 61 21.76 8.36 18.18
C VAL A 61 22.70 9.26 17.37
N MET A 62 22.14 10.22 16.63
CA MET A 62 22.92 11.15 15.79
C MET A 62 23.41 12.39 16.56
N GLY A 63 23.02 12.57 17.82
CA GLY A 63 23.41 13.72 18.64
C GLY A 63 22.70 15.03 18.27
N ASP A 64 21.52 14.94 17.66
CA ASP A 64 20.75 16.08 17.14
C ASP A 64 19.57 16.47 18.05
N SER A 65 19.06 17.69 17.90
CA SER A 65 17.93 18.23 18.67
C SER A 65 16.77 18.65 17.77
N PHE A 66 15.54 18.35 18.18
CA PHE A 66 14.35 18.64 17.38
C PHE A 66 13.96 20.11 17.48
N GLU A 67 14.06 20.83 16.36
CA GLU A 67 13.58 22.21 16.20
C GLU A 67 12.34 22.26 15.29
N PRO A 68 11.12 22.29 15.85
CA PRO A 68 9.88 22.20 15.06
C PRO A 68 9.70 23.37 14.09
N THR A 69 10.20 24.55 14.45
CA THR A 69 10.07 25.80 13.68
C THR A 69 11.25 26.05 12.74
N GLY A 70 12.27 25.19 12.75
CA GLY A 70 13.40 25.28 11.83
C GLY A 70 13.01 24.85 10.41
N PRO A 71 13.84 25.15 9.39
CA PRO A 71 13.58 24.75 8.00
C PRO A 71 13.29 23.26 7.82
N SER A 72 14.06 22.39 8.50
CA SER A 72 13.86 20.94 8.47
C SER A 72 12.53 20.52 9.10
N GLY A 73 12.13 21.17 10.20
CA GLY A 73 10.83 20.94 10.85
C GLY A 73 9.66 21.33 9.96
N ILE A 74 9.74 22.50 9.31
CA ILE A 74 8.70 23.01 8.41
C ILE A 74 8.55 22.11 7.17
N TRP A 75 9.65 21.75 6.51
CA TRP A 75 9.60 20.82 5.37
C TRP A 75 9.14 19.43 5.79
N GLY A 76 9.53 18.98 6.99
CA GLY A 76 9.02 17.76 7.61
C GLY A 76 7.49 17.79 7.79
N LEU A 77 6.92 18.92 8.23
CA LEU A 77 5.47 19.10 8.37
C LEU A 77 4.75 19.07 7.01
N TYR A 78 5.30 19.72 5.98
CA TYR A 78 4.73 19.63 4.63
C TYR A 78 4.75 18.19 4.10
N ALA A 79 5.89 17.51 4.25
CA ALA A 79 6.02 16.11 3.84
C ALA A 79 5.06 15.20 4.62
N GLY A 80 4.94 15.39 5.93
CA GLY A 80 4.01 14.66 6.79
C GLY A 80 2.54 14.89 6.40
N THR A 81 2.19 16.14 6.06
CA THR A 81 0.84 16.49 5.60
C THR A 81 0.49 15.79 4.29
N LEU A 82 1.40 15.81 3.30
CA LEU A 82 1.21 15.08 2.05
C LEU A 82 1.07 13.57 2.28
N GLY A 83 1.87 13.01 3.18
CA GLY A 83 1.76 11.60 3.59
C GLY A 83 0.41 11.27 4.23
N ALA A 84 -0.09 12.11 5.13
CA ALA A 84 -1.37 11.92 5.80
C ALA A 84 -2.56 12.01 4.82
N LEU A 85 -2.54 12.98 3.91
CA LEU A 85 -3.54 13.11 2.83
C LEU A 85 -3.48 11.91 1.88
N GLY A 86 -2.29 11.42 1.56
CA GLY A 86 -2.09 10.20 0.78
C GLY A 86 -2.68 8.97 1.48
N ALA A 87 -2.42 8.79 2.77
CA ALA A 87 -2.97 7.69 3.56
C ALA A 87 -4.50 7.75 3.70
N LEU A 88 -5.07 8.96 3.82
CA LEU A 88 -6.52 9.17 3.79
C LEU A 88 -7.09 8.78 2.43
N SER A 89 -6.49 9.26 1.35
CA SER A 89 -6.92 8.95 -0.02
C SER A 89 -6.85 7.45 -0.31
N LEU A 90 -5.78 6.78 0.13
CA LEU A 90 -5.63 5.33 0.06
C LEU A 90 -6.74 4.60 0.79
N THR A 91 -7.05 5.04 2.01
CA THR A 91 -8.13 4.50 2.84
C THR A 91 -9.49 4.64 2.17
N LEU A 92 -9.78 5.82 1.61
CA LEU A 92 -11.03 6.08 0.90
C LEU A 92 -11.14 5.28 -0.40
N ALA A 93 -10.05 5.14 -1.16
CA ALA A 93 -10.02 4.34 -2.39
C ALA A 93 -10.30 2.85 -2.12
N MET A 94 -9.71 2.31 -1.04
CA MET A 94 -9.98 0.93 -0.62
C MET A 94 -11.40 0.76 -0.05
N PHE A 95 -11.99 1.82 0.50
CA PHE A 95 -13.36 1.80 0.99
C PHE A 95 -14.39 1.83 -0.15
N SER A 96 -14.27 2.78 -1.08
CA SER A 96 -15.20 2.91 -2.22
C SER A 96 -15.11 1.71 -3.17
N GLY A 97 -13.97 1.04 -3.21
CA GLY A 97 -13.74 -0.14 -4.04
C GLY A 97 -14.10 -1.50 -3.40
N GLY A 98 -14.39 -1.54 -2.10
CA GLY A 98 -14.65 -2.79 -1.37
C GLY A 98 -13.42 -3.69 -1.18
N ALA A 99 -13.62 -4.84 -0.52
CA ALA A 99 -12.55 -5.72 -0.04
C ALA A 99 -11.66 -6.36 -1.14
N ARG A 100 -12.09 -6.30 -2.41
CA ARG A 100 -11.39 -6.89 -3.56
C ARG A 100 -10.38 -5.94 -4.22
N ILE A 101 -10.43 -4.65 -3.89
CA ILE A 101 -9.64 -3.59 -4.51
C ILE A 101 -8.21 -3.35 -3.97
N PRO A 102 -7.73 -3.90 -2.82
CA PRO A 102 -6.35 -3.68 -2.38
C PRO A 102 -5.30 -4.01 -3.45
N TYR A 103 -5.49 -5.09 -4.21
CA TYR A 103 -4.57 -5.55 -5.25
C TYR A 103 -4.50 -4.61 -6.46
N ALA A 104 -5.59 -3.89 -6.76
CA ALA A 104 -5.62 -2.90 -7.82
C ALA A 104 -5.06 -1.54 -7.37
N VAL A 105 -5.31 -1.16 -6.12
CA VAL A 105 -4.91 0.15 -5.59
C VAL A 105 -3.41 0.23 -5.32
N MET A 106 -2.78 -0.83 -4.78
CA MET A 106 -1.35 -0.78 -4.44
C MET A 106 -0.46 -0.48 -5.66
N PRO A 107 -0.56 -1.18 -6.80
CA PRO A 107 0.27 -0.87 -7.97
C PRO A 107 0.04 0.55 -8.50
N VAL A 108 -1.21 1.02 -8.53
CA VAL A 108 -1.53 2.39 -8.99
C VAL A 108 -0.88 3.43 -8.09
N VAL A 109 -0.97 3.27 -6.77
CA VAL A 109 -0.43 4.23 -5.80
C VAL A 109 1.09 4.26 -5.85
N PHE A 110 1.75 3.10 -5.78
CA PHE A 110 3.21 3.06 -5.73
C PHE A 110 3.85 3.34 -7.10
N GLY A 111 3.31 2.80 -8.19
CA GLY A 111 3.79 3.10 -9.54
C GLY A 111 3.50 4.56 -9.94
N GLY A 112 2.34 5.08 -9.54
CA GLY A 112 1.98 6.49 -9.71
C GLY A 112 2.92 7.43 -8.94
N ALA A 113 3.24 7.12 -7.68
CA ALA A 113 4.14 7.95 -6.87
C ALA A 113 5.54 8.10 -7.48
N VAL A 114 6.11 7.00 -7.99
CA VAL A 114 7.42 7.03 -8.68
C VAL A 114 7.32 7.88 -9.95
N THR A 115 6.25 7.71 -10.73
CA THR A 115 6.01 8.48 -11.96
C THR A 115 5.84 9.98 -11.69
N VAL A 116 5.05 10.36 -10.69
CA VAL A 116 4.84 11.75 -10.28
C VAL A 116 6.16 12.39 -9.85
N THR A 117 7.00 11.67 -9.12
CA THR A 117 8.32 12.16 -8.68
C THR A 117 9.24 12.43 -9.86
N ALA A 118 9.27 11.53 -10.85
CA ALA A 118 10.05 11.71 -12.07
C ALA A 118 9.58 12.94 -12.86
N LEU A 119 8.27 13.11 -13.04
CA LEU A 119 7.67 14.25 -13.74
C LEU A 119 7.92 15.57 -12.99
N PHE A 120 7.78 15.58 -11.66
CA PHE A 120 8.08 16.75 -10.85
C PHE A 120 9.55 17.18 -10.97
N THR A 121 10.47 16.23 -11.02
CA THR A 121 11.91 16.48 -11.22
C THR A 121 12.16 17.11 -12.60
N LEU A 122 11.55 16.56 -13.65
CA LEU A 122 11.61 17.12 -15.00
C LEU A 122 11.04 18.54 -15.07
N TYR A 123 9.91 18.78 -14.39
CA TYR A 123 9.29 20.09 -14.33
C TYR A 123 10.16 21.12 -13.59
N ARG A 124 10.77 20.74 -12.46
CA ARG A 124 11.62 21.64 -11.67
C ARG A 124 12.95 21.94 -12.34
N GLY A 125 13.53 21.00 -13.10
CA GLY A 125 14.82 21.17 -13.74
C GLY A 125 14.78 21.61 -15.20
N ARG A 126 13.64 22.15 -15.69
CA ARG A 126 13.49 22.59 -17.09
C ARG A 126 14.65 23.50 -17.52
N GLY A 127 15.43 23.04 -18.50
CA GLY A 127 16.55 23.78 -19.10
C GLY A 127 17.93 23.50 -18.51
N GLN A 128 18.03 22.74 -17.41
CA GLN A 128 19.31 22.43 -16.74
C GLN A 128 19.60 20.92 -16.59
N LEU A 129 18.66 20.06 -16.99
CA LEU A 129 18.80 18.61 -16.90
C LEU A 129 19.03 17.98 -18.27
N GLU A 130 20.06 17.16 -18.40
CA GLU A 130 20.18 16.21 -19.51
C GLU A 130 19.19 15.07 -19.29
N VAL A 131 18.06 15.12 -19.99
CA VAL A 131 17.02 14.09 -19.86
C VAL A 131 17.39 12.88 -20.70
N SER A 132 17.76 11.79 -20.04
CA SER A 132 17.97 10.51 -20.73
C SER A 132 16.66 10.01 -21.34
N PRO A 133 16.64 9.61 -22.62
CA PRO A 133 15.47 9.00 -23.25
C PRO A 133 14.96 7.76 -22.51
N LEU A 134 15.83 7.05 -21.78
CA LEU A 134 15.47 5.89 -20.95
C LEU A 134 14.50 6.24 -19.81
N LEU A 135 14.48 7.49 -19.34
CA LEU A 135 13.52 7.91 -18.31
C LEU A 135 12.09 7.83 -18.83
N TRP A 136 11.84 8.25 -20.07
CA TRP A 136 10.52 8.16 -20.70
C TRP A 136 10.10 6.71 -20.92
N VAL A 137 11.05 5.85 -21.29
CA VAL A 137 10.82 4.39 -21.35
C VAL A 137 10.46 3.86 -19.97
N GLY A 138 11.13 4.30 -18.90
CA GLY A 138 10.81 3.92 -17.53
C GLY A 138 9.40 4.36 -17.11
N ILE A 139 9.00 5.59 -17.43
CA ILE A 139 7.65 6.10 -17.16
C ILE A 139 6.60 5.29 -17.92
N GLY A 140 6.78 5.08 -19.22
CA GLY A 140 5.86 4.27 -20.04
C GLY A 140 5.80 2.81 -19.57
N GLY A 141 6.94 2.21 -19.26
CA GLY A 141 7.05 0.85 -18.73
C GLY A 141 6.39 0.71 -17.36
N MET A 142 6.45 1.72 -16.50
CA MET A 142 5.75 1.74 -15.23
C MET A 142 4.23 1.74 -15.44
N LEU A 143 3.71 2.56 -16.36
CA LEU A 143 2.29 2.56 -16.70
C LEU A 143 1.82 1.18 -17.19
N ILE A 144 2.58 0.57 -18.10
CA ILE A 144 2.30 -0.80 -18.59
C ILE A 144 2.32 -1.79 -17.43
N SER A 145 3.33 -1.72 -16.56
CA SER A 145 3.45 -2.61 -15.41
C SER A 145 2.27 -2.49 -14.45
N VAL A 146 1.83 -1.26 -14.16
CA VAL A 146 0.64 -1.01 -13.33
C VAL A 146 -0.59 -1.66 -13.98
N ILE A 147 -0.82 -1.46 -15.28
CA ILE A 147 -1.96 -2.07 -15.98
C ILE A 147 -1.89 -3.59 -15.92
N LEU A 148 -0.75 -4.19 -16.25
CA LEU A 148 -0.59 -5.64 -16.26
C LEU A 148 -0.79 -6.24 -14.86
N ILE A 149 -0.18 -5.66 -13.82
CA ILE A 149 -0.31 -6.18 -12.45
C ILE A 149 -1.76 -6.07 -11.98
N THR A 150 -2.40 -4.91 -12.17
CA THR A 150 -3.78 -4.70 -11.72
C THR A 150 -4.78 -5.59 -12.44
N THR A 151 -4.56 -5.89 -13.73
CA THR A 151 -5.46 -6.75 -14.52
C THR A 151 -5.22 -8.24 -14.30
N ASN A 152 -4.00 -8.67 -14.02
CA ASN A 152 -3.62 -10.09 -13.95
C ASN A 152 -3.43 -10.64 -12.53
N THR A 153 -3.44 -9.80 -11.48
CA THR A 153 -3.32 -10.30 -10.10
C THR A 153 -4.53 -11.18 -9.77
N PRO A 154 -4.37 -12.47 -9.41
CA PRO A 154 -5.49 -13.35 -9.13
C PRO A 154 -6.30 -12.87 -7.93
N HIS A 155 -7.62 -12.93 -8.04
CA HIS A 155 -8.55 -12.52 -6.98
C HIS A 155 -9.14 -13.78 -6.34
N PRO A 156 -9.11 -13.93 -5.00
CA PRO A 156 -9.88 -14.97 -4.33
C PRO A 156 -11.36 -14.82 -4.68
N GLY A 157 -11.97 -15.89 -5.19
CA GLY A 157 -13.40 -15.92 -5.50
C GLY A 157 -14.26 -15.68 -4.26
N PRO A 158 -15.54 -15.30 -4.42
CA PRO A 158 -16.45 -15.23 -3.28
C PRO A 158 -16.47 -16.57 -2.53
N PRO A 159 -16.47 -16.59 -1.18
CA PRO A 159 -16.73 -17.81 -0.44
C PRO A 159 -18.20 -18.19 -0.64
N GLY A 160 -18.48 -19.04 -1.62
CA GLY A 160 -19.82 -19.57 -1.90
C GLY A 160 -20.12 -19.72 -3.39
N GLY A 161 -19.92 -20.94 -3.90
CA GLY A 161 -20.25 -21.33 -5.28
C GLY A 161 -19.61 -22.69 -5.59
N GLY A 162 -20.27 -23.78 -5.20
CA GLY A 162 -19.70 -25.12 -5.04
C GLY A 162 -19.43 -25.94 -6.30
N HIS A 163 -19.06 -27.21 -6.05
CA HIS A 163 -19.14 -28.47 -6.83
C HIS A 163 -17.92 -29.30 -6.36
N GLY A 164 -18.00 -30.44 -5.68
CA GLY A 164 -18.96 -31.54 -5.73
C GLY A 164 -18.21 -32.77 -6.23
N GLU A 165 -17.82 -33.68 -5.34
CA GLU A 165 -17.46 -35.06 -5.70
C GLU A 165 -17.88 -35.99 -4.55
N GLN A 166 -18.59 -37.02 -4.94
CA GLN A 166 -19.47 -37.89 -4.17
C GLN A 166 -18.72 -38.90 -3.29
N ALA A 167 -19.34 -39.30 -2.18
CA ALA A 167 -19.26 -40.66 -1.68
C ALA A 167 -20.67 -41.13 -1.33
N THR A 168 -21.21 -41.91 -2.27
CA THR A 168 -22.34 -42.81 -2.17
C THR A 168 -22.44 -43.51 -0.80
N VAL A 169 -23.56 -43.36 -0.12
CA VAL A 169 -24.11 -44.41 0.75
C VAL A 169 -25.50 -44.73 0.23
N SER A 170 -25.62 -45.96 -0.27
CA SER A 170 -26.84 -46.63 -0.67
C SER A 170 -27.81 -46.69 0.52
N GLU A 171 -28.94 -45.99 0.42
CA GLU A 171 -30.09 -46.19 1.29
C GLU A 171 -31.18 -46.84 0.45
N GLY A 172 -31.22 -48.17 0.53
CA GLY A 172 -32.33 -48.97 0.03
C GLY A 172 -33.30 -49.20 1.19
N GLU A 173 -34.35 -48.39 1.27
CA GLU A 173 -35.54 -48.74 2.05
C GLU A 173 -36.75 -48.05 1.41
N SER A 174 -37.35 -48.72 0.42
CA SER A 174 -38.70 -48.43 -0.06
C SER A 174 -39.65 -49.43 0.56
N GLU A 175 -40.26 -49.02 1.68
CA GLU A 175 -41.49 -49.60 2.20
C GLU A 175 -42.54 -49.65 1.09
N THR A 176 -43.12 -50.83 0.85
CA THR A 176 -44.35 -50.98 0.09
C THR A 176 -45.25 -52.00 0.78
N GLY A 177 -46.48 -51.60 1.09
CA GLY A 177 -47.63 -52.51 1.11
C GLY A 177 -48.21 -52.86 2.48
N GLN A 178 -49.11 -52.00 2.97
CA GLN A 178 -50.43 -52.46 3.39
C GLN A 178 -51.42 -52.21 2.25
#